data_AF-A0A259F8Q2-F1
#
_entry.id   AF-A0A259F8Q2-F1
#
_cell.length_a   1.000
_cell.length_b   1.000
_cell.length_c   1.000
_cell.angle_alpha   90.00
_cell.angle_beta   90.00
_cell.angle_gamma   90.00
#
_symmetry.space_group_name_H-M   'P 1'
#
loop_
_entity.id
_entity.type
_entity.pdbx_description
1 polymer ?
#
loop_
_entity_poly.entity_id
_entity_poly.type
_entity_poly.pdbx_seq_one_letter_code
_entity_poly.pdbx_strand_id
1 'polypeptide(L)'
;MKFLRMTDIDLKGKRVFIRADLNVPQNDVGVIMDDTRIRASIPAIQHALSEGAAVMVTSHLGRPVEGELNPEETLGPIALRIADL
;
A
#
# COMPACT_ATOMS: atom_id res chain seq x y z
N MET A 1 7.40 15.28 17.66
CA MET A 1 8.71 14.84 17.13
C MET A 1 9.00 15.60 15.84
N LYS A 2 10.26 15.94 15.57
CA LYS A 2 10.69 16.55 14.31
C LYS A 2 11.18 15.45 13.38
N PHE A 3 10.40 15.15 12.35
CA PHE A 3 10.78 14.27 11.25
C PHE A 3 10.41 14.96 9.94
N LEU A 4 11.12 14.62 8.87
CA LEU A 4 10.83 15.16 7.54
C LEU A 4 9.50 14.56 7.05
N ARG A 5 8.53 15.41 6.72
CA ARG A 5 7.26 14.95 6.16
C ARG A 5 7.36 14.91 4.66
N MET A 6 6.63 13.98 4.03
CA MET A 6 6.54 13.91 2.57
C MET A 6 6.09 15.25 1.96
N THR A 7 5.15 15.95 2.60
CA THR A 7 4.64 17.27 2.19
C THR A 7 5.67 18.41 2.27
N ASP A 8 6.84 18.16 2.89
CA ASP A 8 7.93 19.14 2.99
C ASP A 8 9.00 18.91 1.89
N ILE A 9 8.78 17.98 0.94
CA ILE A 9 9.73 17.55 -0.08
C ILE A 9 9.12 17.79 -1.47
N ASP A 10 9.91 18.28 -2.43
CA ASP A 10 9.51 18.28 -3.85
C ASP A 10 9.56 16.85 -4.41
N LEU A 11 8.41 16.28 -4.77
CA LEU A 11 8.32 14.90 -5.26
C LEU A 11 8.41 14.77 -6.79
N LYS A 12 8.44 15.88 -7.54
CA LYS A 12 8.35 15.86 -9.01
C LYS A 12 9.47 15.05 -9.66
N GLY A 13 9.09 14.07 -10.47
CA GLY A 13 10.03 13.19 -11.18
C GLY A 13 10.82 12.23 -10.27
N LYS A 14 10.52 12.17 -8.97
CA LYS A 14 11.17 11.24 -8.04
C LYS A 14 10.45 9.89 -8.01
N ARG A 15 11.17 8.88 -7.54
CA ARG A 15 10.59 7.58 -7.17
C ARG A 15 10.30 7.59 -5.67
N VAL A 16 9.05 7.37 -5.29
CA VAL A 16 8.60 7.38 -3.89
C VAL A 16 8.22 5.96 -3.50
N PHE A 17 8.92 5.40 -2.51
CA PHE A 17 8.63 4.08 -1.95
C PHE A 17 7.85 4.24 -0.65
N ILE A 18 6.57 3.85 -0.67
CA ILE A 18 5.63 3.99 0.44
C ILE A 18 5.47 2.63 1.13
N ARG A 19 5.87 2.56 2.40
CA ARG A 19 5.48 1.46 3.29
C ARG A 19 4.11 1.78 3.90
N ALA A 20 3.06 1.15 3.39
CA ALA A 20 1.70 1.27 3.90
C ALA A 20 1.35 0.11 4.83
N ASP A 21 0.35 0.27 5.69
CA ASP A 21 -0.30 -0.85 6.38
C ASP A 21 -1.49 -1.30 5.55
N LEU A 22 -1.30 -2.37 4.79
CA LEU A 22 -2.34 -2.99 3.95
C LEU A 22 -2.70 -4.39 4.46
N ASN A 23 -2.38 -4.70 5.71
CA ASN A 23 -2.74 -5.97 6.31
C ASN A 23 -4.22 -5.96 6.69
N VAL A 24 -5.06 -6.39 5.75
CA VAL A 24 -6.52 -6.39 5.86
C VAL A 24 -7.05 -7.81 6.01
N PRO A 25 -8.18 -8.02 6.71
CA PRO A 25 -8.78 -9.33 6.81
C PRO A 25 -9.34 -9.78 5.46
N GLN A 26 -9.05 -11.02 5.10
CA GLN A 26 -9.63 -11.71 3.95
C GLN A 26 -10.39 -12.95 4.43
N ASN A 27 -11.38 -13.38 3.65
CA ASN A 27 -12.02 -14.67 3.85
C ASN A 27 -11.20 -15.81 3.20
N ASP A 28 -11.65 -17.05 3.36
CA ASP A 28 -10.96 -18.26 2.87
C ASP A 28 -10.73 -18.31 1.34
N VAL A 29 -11.43 -17.47 0.57
CA VAL A 29 -11.27 -17.35 -0.89
C VAL A 29 -10.49 -16.10 -1.30
N GLY A 30 -9.86 -15.40 -0.35
CA GLY A 30 -9.00 -14.25 -0.59
C GLY A 30 -9.72 -12.92 -0.82
N VAL A 31 -11.03 -12.85 -0.60
CA VAL A 31 -11.82 -11.62 -0.76
C VAL A 31 -11.63 -10.73 0.47
N ILE A 32 -11.34 -9.44 0.23
CA ILE A 32 -11.16 -8.43 1.26
C ILE A 32 -12.49 -8.17 1.98
N MET A 33 -12.52 -8.36 3.29
CA MET A 33 -13.73 -8.19 4.11
C MET A 33 -13.87 -6.78 4.70
N ASP A 34 -12.74 -6.11 4.93
CA ASP A 34 -12.67 -4.71 5.38
C ASP A 34 -11.47 -4.01 4.74
N ASP A 35 -11.74 -2.99 3.94
CA ASP A 35 -10.74 -2.23 3.19
C ASP A 35 -10.34 -0.90 3.87
N THR A 36 -10.74 -0.68 5.13
CA THR A 36 -10.51 0.59 5.85
C THR A 36 -9.05 1.02 5.84
N ARG A 37 -8.11 0.07 5.99
CA ARG A 37 -6.66 0.36 5.96
C ARG A 37 -6.15 0.73 4.56
N ILE A 38 -6.74 0.15 3.52
CA ILE A 38 -6.44 0.49 2.13
C ILE A 38 -6.88 1.93 1.88
N ARG A 39 -8.15 2.25 2.17
CA ARG A 39 -8.70 3.61 2.02
C ARG A 39 -7.91 4.65 2.80
N ALA A 40 -7.45 4.32 4.01
CA ALA A 40 -6.61 5.21 4.82
C ALA A 40 -5.24 5.53 4.16
N SER A 41 -4.73 4.66 3.28
CA SER A 41 -3.46 4.83 2.58
C SER A 41 -3.58 5.63 1.28
N ILE A 42 -4.78 5.67 0.67
CA ILE A 42 -5.03 6.31 -0.63
C ILE A 42 -4.61 7.79 -0.67
N PRO A 43 -4.91 8.64 0.34
CA PRO A 43 -4.54 10.06 0.27
C PRO A 43 -3.03 10.30 0.10
N ALA A 44 -2.18 9.48 0.74
CA ALA A 44 -0.72 9.60 0.62
C ALA A 44 -0.23 9.18 -0.77
N ILE A 45 -0.82 8.11 -1.32
CA ILE A 45 -0.51 7.61 -2.68
C ILE A 45 -0.92 8.66 -3.72
N GLN A 46 -2.14 9.17 -3.64
CA GLN A 46 -2.68 10.17 -4.56
C GLN A 46 -1.89 11.48 -4.48
N HIS A 47 -1.50 11.93 -3.28
CA HIS A 47 -0.66 13.11 -3.12
C HIS A 47 0.67 12.96 -3.88
N ALA A 48 1.42 11.88 -3.65
CA ALA A 48 2.70 11.64 -4.33
C ALA A 48 2.54 11.54 -5.87
N LEU A 49 1.49 10.86 -6.35
CA LEU A 49 1.17 10.80 -7.79
C LEU A 49 0.84 12.18 -8.35
N SER A 50 0.04 12.98 -7.64
CA SER A 50 -0.39 14.32 -8.09
C SER A 50 0.78 15.31 -8.21
N GLU A 51 1.85 15.12 -7.44
CA GLU A 51 3.09 15.89 -7.55
C GLU A 51 4.01 15.40 -8.68
N GLY A 52 3.63 14.34 -9.40
CA GLY A 52 4.38 13.80 -10.53
C GLY A 52 5.50 12.84 -10.12
N ALA A 53 5.37 12.17 -8.97
CA ALA A 53 6.24 11.08 -8.59
C ALA A 53 5.84 9.75 -9.24
N ALA A 54 6.83 8.87 -9.44
CA ALA A 54 6.59 7.45 -9.67
C ALA A 54 6.47 6.74 -8.30
N VAL A 55 5.29 6.21 -7.99
CA VAL A 55 4.98 5.65 -6.67
C VAL A 55 5.08 4.12 -6.67
N MET A 56 5.75 3.58 -5.66
CA MET A 56 5.78 2.15 -5.34
C MET A 56 5.22 1.97 -3.93
N VAL A 57 4.26 1.06 -3.77
CA VAL A 57 3.64 0.79 -2.47
C VAL A 57 4.00 -0.63 -2.03
N THR A 58 4.37 -0.78 -0.77
CA THR A 58 4.67 -2.07 -0.17
C THR A 58 3.94 -2.24 1.16
N SER A 59 3.62 -3.48 1.51
CA SER A 59 3.13 -3.86 2.82
C SER A 59 3.50 -5.31 3.10
N HIS A 60 3.38 -5.70 4.36
CA HIS A 60 3.10 -7.08 4.74
C HIS A 60 1.61 -7.41 4.57
N LEU A 61 1.28 -8.69 4.52
CA LEU A 61 -0.07 -9.24 4.63
C LEU A 61 0.03 -10.56 5.39
N GLY A 62 -0.80 -10.76 6.42
CA GLY A 62 -0.73 -11.97 7.22
C GLY A 62 0.62 -12.16 7.94
N ARG A 63 1.09 -13.41 8.01
CA ARG A 63 2.34 -13.82 8.65
C ARG A 63 3.02 -14.91 7.81
N PRO A 64 3.54 -14.56 6.63
CA PRO A 64 4.14 -15.54 5.73
C PRO A 64 5.35 -16.20 6.37
N VAL A 65 5.52 -17.48 6.06
CA VAL A 65 6.71 -18.24 6.43
C VAL A 65 7.85 -17.84 5.51
N GLU A 66 9.02 -17.57 6.08
CA GLU A 66 10.19 -17.17 5.30
C GLU A 66 10.57 -18.23 4.27
N GLY A 67 10.73 -17.81 3.02
CA GLY A 67 11.06 -18.70 1.90
C GLY A 67 9.85 -19.40 1.26
N GLU A 68 8.65 -19.26 1.82
CA GLU A 68 7.41 -19.83 1.27
C GLU A 68 6.56 -18.75 0.61
N LEU A 69 6.04 -19.06 -0.59
CA LEU A 69 5.16 -18.18 -1.34
C LEU A 69 3.74 -18.76 -1.34
N ASN A 70 2.91 -18.28 -0.42
CA ASN A 70 1.51 -18.67 -0.34
C ASN A 70 0.62 -17.70 -1.13
N PRO A 71 -0.23 -18.17 -2.06
CA PRO A 71 -1.11 -17.32 -2.82
C PRO A 71 -2.08 -16.48 -1.97
N GLU A 72 -2.43 -16.95 -0.77
CA GLU A 72 -3.32 -16.24 0.16
C GLU A 72 -2.66 -15.02 0.80
N GLU A 73 -1.32 -15.00 0.88
CA GLU A 73 -0.55 -13.94 1.53
C GLU A 73 -0.01 -12.93 0.49
N THR A 74 -0.47 -13.02 -0.76
CA THR A 74 -0.11 -12.09 -1.84
C THR A 74 -0.84 -10.76 -1.72
N LEU A 75 -0.17 -9.67 -2.11
CA LEU A 75 -0.79 -8.35 -2.22
C LEU A 75 -1.63 -8.16 -3.49
N GLY A 76 -1.75 -9.16 -4.36
CA GLY A 76 -2.51 -9.09 -5.62
C GLY A 76 -3.92 -8.52 -5.48
N PRO A 77 -4.79 -9.07 -4.62
CA PRO A 77 -6.14 -8.54 -4.39
C PRO A 77 -6.14 -7.10 -3.85
N ILE A 78 -5.16 -6.77 -3.00
CA ILE A 78 -5.01 -5.41 -2.44
C ILE A 78 -4.65 -4.42 -3.55
N ALA A 79 -3.75 -4.80 -4.47
CA ALA A 79 -3.37 -3.95 -5.60
C ALA A 79 -4.56 -3.68 -6.52
N LEU A 80 -5.40 -4.68 -6.80
CA LEU A 80 -6.65 -4.49 -7.53
C LEU A 80 -7.58 -3.53 -6.79
N ARG A 81 -7.75 -3.70 -5.47
CA ARG A 81 -8.61 -2.82 -4.69
C ARG A 81 -8.10 -1.37 -4.66
N ILE A 82 -6.79 -1.15 -4.64
CA ILE A 82 -6.19 0.20 -4.76
C ILE A 82 -6.50 0.80 -6.13
N ALA A 83 -6.46 0.00 -7.21
CA ALA A 83 -6.75 0.49 -8.56
C ALA A 83 -8.22 0.94 -8.74
N ASP A 84 -9.15 0.39 -7.94
CA ASP A 84 -10.56 0.77 -7.94
C ASP A 84 -10.88 2.05 -7.14
N LEU A 85 -9.91 2.60 -6.39
CA LEU A 85 -10.08 3.72 -5.43
C LEU A 85 -9.38 5.01 -5.89
#